data_AF-A0A1M5Q1P1-F1
#
_entry.id   AF-A0A1M5Q1P1-F1
#
_cell.length_a   1.000
_cell.length_b   1.000
_cell.length_c   1.000
_cell.angle_alpha   90.00
_cell.angle_beta   90.00
_cell.angle_gamma   90.00
#
_symmetry.space_group_name_H-M   'P 1'
#
loop_
_entity.id
_entity.type
_entity.pdbx_description
1 polymer ?
#
loop_
_entity_poly.entity_id
_entity_poly.type
_entity_poly.pdbx_seq_one_letter_code
_entity_poly.pdbx_strand_id
1 'polypeptide(L)' 'MKNLILIVALMFAFNSNAQAKKQYRSAKTGQYVTKAKADKSPSTTYSTTRKSKK' A
#
# COMPACT_ATOMS: atom_id res chain seq x y z
N MET A 1 -21.49 31.02 10.32
CA MET A 1 -20.01 30.92 10.14
C MET A 1 -19.42 29.62 10.69
N LYS A 2 -19.85 29.14 11.87
CA LYS A 2 -19.35 27.92 12.52
C LYS A 2 -19.50 26.64 11.65
N ASN A 3 -20.62 26.53 10.94
CA ASN A 3 -20.94 25.36 10.10
C ASN A 3 -20.08 25.30 8.82
N LEU A 4 -19.61 26.45 8.31
CA LEU A 4 -18.77 26.52 7.11
C LEU A 4 -17.35 26.00 7.40
N ILE A 5 -16.79 26.37 8.56
CA ILE A 5 -15.48 25.88 9.02
C ILE A 5 -15.49 24.36 9.18
N LEU A 6 -16.60 23.81 9.66
CA LEU A 6 -16.78 22.37 9.89
C LEU A 6 -16.82 21.58 8.56
N ILE A 7 -17.47 22.12 7.53
CA ILE A 7 -17.52 21.52 6.18
C ILE A 7 -16.13 21.54 5.51
N VAL A 8 -15.39 22.64 5.64
CA VAL A 8 -14.03 22.76 5.06
C VAL A 8 -13.05 21.81 5.74
N ALA A 9 -13.13 21.65 7.06
CA ALA A 9 -12.28 20.71 7.80
C ALA A 9 -12.58 19.24 7.41
N LEU A 10 -13.85 18.90 7.18
CA LEU A 10 -14.25 17.55 6.80
C LEU A 10 -13.72 17.16 5.41
N MET A 11 -13.69 18.09 4.46
CA MET A 11 -13.13 17.86 3.11
C MET A 11 -11.62 17.61 3.11
N PHE A 12 -10.88 18.20 4.05
CA PHE A 12 -9.42 18.01 4.14
C PHE A 12 -9.03 16.63 4.70
N ALA A 13 -9.88 16.04 5.55
CA ALA A 13 -9.62 14.75 6.22
C ALA A 13 -9.75 13.52 5.29
N PHE A 14 -10.52 13.61 4.20
CA PHE A 14 -10.72 12.47 3.27
C PHE A 14 -9.57 12.25 2.27
N ASN A 15 -8.53 13.11 2.26
CA ASN A 15 -7.52 13.10 1.20
C ASN A 15 -6.36 12.10 1.40
N SER A 16 -6.49 11.14 2.32
CA SER A 16 -5.36 10.30 2.74
C SER A 16 -5.70 8.81 2.71
N ASN A 17 -5.47 8.12 1.58
CA ASN A 17 -5.14 6.69 1.60
C ASN A 17 -4.58 6.15 0.26
N ALA A 18 -3.57 6.81 -0.30
CA ALA A 18 -2.72 6.16 -1.30
C ALA A 18 -1.72 5.22 -0.58
N GLN A 19 -2.22 4.14 0.03
CA GLN A 19 -1.34 3.14 0.63
C GLN A 19 -0.50 2.49 -0.46
N ALA A 20 0.82 2.66 -0.37
CA ALA A 20 1.76 2.05 -1.29
C ALA A 20 1.64 0.52 -1.20
N LYS A 21 1.12 -0.10 -2.27
CA LYS A 21 0.90 -1.56 -2.29
C LYS A 21 2.25 -2.28 -2.30
N LYS A 22 2.48 -3.14 -1.31
CA LYS A 22 3.61 -4.06 -1.28
C LYS A 22 3.39 -5.18 -2.28
N GLN A 23 4.40 -5.48 -3.08
CA GLN A 23 4.46 -6.64 -3.96
C GLN A 23 5.38 -7.68 -3.36
N TYR A 24 5.08 -8.95 -3.59
CA TYR A 24 5.90 -10.06 -3.16
C TYR A 24 6.43 -10.81 -4.38
N ARG A 25 7.70 -11.21 -4.33
CA ARG A 25 8.37 -11.87 -5.45
C ARG A 25 9.29 -12.98 -4.94
N SER A 26 9.28 -14.12 -5.61
CA SER A 26 10.13 -15.26 -5.31
C SER A 26 11.59 -14.94 -5.64
N ALA A 27 12.49 -15.13 -4.68
CA ALA A 27 13.93 -15.03 -4.88
C ALA A 27 14.47 -16.16 -5.76
N LYS A 28 13.78 -17.30 -5.80
CA LYS A 28 14.19 -18.46 -6.59
C LYS A 28 13.83 -18.34 -8.06
N THR A 29 12.61 -17.89 -8.35
CA THR A 29 12.04 -17.93 -9.71
C THR A 29 11.78 -16.55 -10.30
N GLY A 30 11.87 -15.48 -9.50
CA GLY A 30 11.53 -14.13 -9.95
C GLY A 30 10.04 -13.92 -10.24
N GLN A 31 9.17 -14.88 -9.92
CA GLN A 31 7.73 -14.75 -10.14
C GLN A 31 7.07 -13.96 -9.02
N TYR A 32 6.00 -13.23 -9.36
CA TYR A 32 5.16 -12.58 -8.35
C TYR A 32 4.34 -13.61 -7.59
N VAL A 33 4.25 -13.42 -6.28
CA VAL A 33 3.52 -14.33 -5.39
C VAL A 33 2.52 -13.55 -4.54
N THR A 34 1.54 -14.26 -4.00
CA THR A 34 0.57 -13.67 -3.07
C THR A 34 1.20 -13.47 -1.70
N LYS A 35 0.60 -12.58 -0.89
CA LYS A 35 1.03 -12.37 0.50
C LYS A 35 1.05 -13.67 1.30
N ALA A 36 -0.01 -14.48 1.18
CA ALA A 36 -0.09 -15.77 1.86
C ALA A 36 1.06 -16.72 1.49
N LYS A 37 1.53 -16.69 0.22
CA LYS A 37 2.69 -17.49 -0.20
C LYS A 37 4.00 -16.92 0.34
N ALA A 38 4.13 -15.59 0.41
CA ALA A 38 5.26 -14.94 1.04
C ALA A 38 5.37 -15.31 2.53
N ASP A 39 4.24 -15.29 3.24
CA ASP A 39 4.17 -15.62 4.67
C ASP A 39 4.51 -17.10 4.93
N LYS A 40 4.13 -18.00 4.01
CA LYS A 40 4.51 -19.43 4.06
C LYS A 40 5.97 -19.71 3.70
N SER A 41 6.65 -18.80 3.02
CA SER A 41 8.03 -19.02 2.53
C SER A 41 8.86 -17.73 2.59
N PRO A 42 9.03 -17.16 3.80
CA PRO A 42 9.65 -15.84 3.96
C PRO A 42 11.14 -15.84 3.58
N SER A 43 11.84 -16.97 3.79
CA SER A 43 13.27 -17.11 3.45
C SER A 43 13.57 -17.03 1.95
N THR A 44 12.56 -17.24 1.10
CA THR A 44 12.73 -17.27 -0.37
C THR A 44 11.82 -16.29 -1.08
N THR A 45 11.23 -15.34 -0.34
CA THR A 45 10.35 -14.31 -0.89
C THR A 45 10.79 -12.95 -0.38
N TYR A 46 10.98 -11.99 -1.28
CA TYR A 46 11.23 -10.60 -0.90
C TYR A 46 10.03 -9.72 -1.26
N SER A 47 9.86 -8.63 -0.52
CA SER A 47 8.80 -7.66 -0.77
C SER A 47 9.35 -6.33 -1.26
N THR A 48 8.71 -5.73 -2.26
CA THR A 48 9.04 -4.40 -2.77
C THR A 48 7.84 -3.47 -2.63
N THR A 49 8.10 -2.21 -2.30
CA THR A 49 7.05 -1.18 -2.25
C THR A 49 6.95 -0.53 -3.61
N ARG A 50 5.81 -0.67 -4.30
CA ARG A 50 5.61 -0.03 -5.60
C ARG A 50 5.34 1.46 -5.36
N LYS A 51 6.30 2.34 -5.71
CA LYS A 51 6.06 3.79 -5.74
C LYS A 51 5.15 4.08 -6.93
N SER A 52 3.97 4.66 -6.70
CA SER A 52 3.17 5.21 -7.80
C SER A 52 3.96 6.36 -8.41
N LYS A 53 4.23 6.29 -9.72
CA LYS A 53 4.80 7.43 -10.44
C LYS A 53 3.73 8.53 -10.42
N LYS A 54 4.09 9.70 -9.89
CA LYS A 54 3.22 10.87 -9.81
C LYS A 54 3.25 11.60 -11.15
#